data_AF-A0A5S3PXX2-F1
#
_entry.id   AF-A0A5S3PXX2-F1
#
_cell.length_a   1.000
_cell.length_b   1.000
_cell.length_c   1.000
_cell.angle_alpha   90.00
_cell.angle_beta   90.00
_cell.angle_gamma   90.00
#
_symmetry.space_group_name_H-M   'P 1'
#
loop_
_entity.id
_entity.type
_entity.pdbx_description
1 polymer ?
#
loop_
_entity_poly.entity_id
_entity_poly.type
_entity_poly.pdbx_seq_one_letter_code
_entity_poly.pdbx_strand_id
1 'polypeptide(L)'
;MVTKLLPEIDKVYFIDSYTLIHILEGSGNIQVDFENYFDWENKAIYLEKGQYIKFLSEDFVVRKIEFPDETMFRNKDVRVLFKHLISLGYIDFAECSDCKSFLDKSIFSEDTQEIIDISSKQWYWQNPFQASRSEYQIIFDVKEVIDEQFPNNLSNTDLVKLINENGVDAQALVHKKIGLSINKLLSKKRLVESKRKIAFSDKNIQEISFEMGYKDAAYFNRIFKNTTGSTPSEFRMNFDFKERDTFVQDIIGLIKAYHAEQRSLEFYADKMNLAVKTLSKKTRDKLNTSLGQLIRSELISSSKIRLAEDTPIHEIAYQLGFEEANHFSNFFKHYTGKTPTAFQSEKYNS
;
A
#
# COMPACT_ATOMS: atom_id res chain seq x y z
N MET A 1 -2.89 -6.95 -14.80
CA MET A 1 -3.93 -5.93 -15.08
C MET A 1 -3.23 -4.63 -15.44
N VAL A 2 -3.58 -4.02 -16.57
CA VAL A 2 -3.00 -2.73 -17.00
C VAL A 2 -4.04 -1.64 -16.77
N THR A 3 -3.68 -0.58 -16.06
CA THR A 3 -4.57 0.54 -15.75
C THR A 3 -3.88 1.89 -15.94
N LYS A 4 -4.67 2.91 -16.30
CA LYS A 4 -4.24 4.30 -16.29
C LYS A 4 -4.57 4.91 -14.93
N LEU A 5 -3.60 5.59 -14.32
CA LEU A 5 -3.71 6.26 -13.03
C LEU A 5 -3.38 7.75 -13.23
N LEU A 6 -4.28 8.61 -12.76
CA LEU A 6 -4.04 10.03 -12.55
C LEU A 6 -3.84 10.23 -11.05
N PRO A 7 -2.60 10.25 -10.55
CA PRO A 7 -2.35 10.29 -9.13
C PRO A 7 -2.74 11.65 -8.54
N GLU A 8 -3.35 11.60 -7.36
CA GLU A 8 -3.55 12.78 -6.53
C GLU A 8 -2.24 13.11 -5.83
N ILE A 9 -1.92 14.39 -5.76
CA ILE A 9 -0.74 14.88 -5.05
C ILE A 9 -0.78 14.46 -3.57
N ASP A 10 0.36 13.99 -3.07
CA ASP A 10 0.60 13.52 -1.69
C ASP A 10 -0.26 12.34 -1.25
N LYS A 11 -1.04 11.73 -2.15
CA LYS A 11 -1.80 10.52 -1.83
C LYS A 11 -0.88 9.30 -1.77
N VAL A 12 -1.05 8.51 -0.71
CA VAL A 12 -0.38 7.21 -0.56
C VAL A 12 -1.07 6.17 -1.43
N TYR A 13 -0.30 5.53 -2.31
CA TYR A 13 -0.72 4.37 -3.09
C TYR A 13 0.03 3.14 -2.61
N PHE A 14 -0.66 2.25 -1.89
CA PHE A 14 -0.09 0.97 -1.47
C PHE A 14 0.01 -0.01 -2.63
N ILE A 15 1.05 -0.83 -2.58
CA ILE A 15 1.35 -1.86 -3.58
C ILE A 15 0.96 -3.21 -3.00
N ASP A 16 -0.13 -3.78 -3.50
CA ASP A 16 -0.70 -5.03 -2.98
C ASP A 16 -0.19 -6.30 -3.71
N SER A 17 0.43 -6.11 -4.87
CA SER A 17 1.05 -7.14 -5.71
C SER A 17 2.27 -6.56 -6.41
N TYR A 18 3.12 -7.42 -7.00
CA TYR A 18 4.20 -6.95 -7.87
C TYR A 18 3.64 -5.99 -8.92
N THR A 19 4.17 -4.77 -8.95
CA THR A 19 3.60 -3.68 -9.76
C THR A 19 4.72 -2.95 -10.50
N LEU A 20 4.50 -2.66 -11.78
CA LEU A 20 5.29 -1.70 -12.54
C LEU A 20 4.50 -0.40 -12.67
N ILE A 21 5.09 0.69 -12.22
CA ILE A 21 4.59 2.06 -12.37
C ILE A 21 5.43 2.73 -13.45
N HIS A 22 4.80 3.19 -14.52
CA HIS A 22 5.46 3.86 -15.65
C HIS A 22 4.87 5.26 -15.84
N ILE A 23 5.73 6.28 -15.79
CA ILE A 23 5.37 7.66 -16.07
C ILE A 23 5.23 7.85 -17.58
N LEU A 24 3.99 8.09 -18.05
CA LEU A 24 3.68 8.33 -19.47
C LEU A 24 3.79 9.82 -19.83
N GLU A 25 3.32 10.69 -18.95
CA GLU A 25 3.35 12.14 -19.10
C GLU A 25 3.56 12.79 -17.73
N GLY A 26 4.01 14.04 -17.75
CA GLY A 26 4.35 14.79 -16.54
C GLY A 26 5.77 14.53 -16.05
N SER A 27 6.25 15.44 -15.22
CA SER A 27 7.58 15.40 -14.61
C SER A 27 7.51 15.91 -13.18
N GLY A 28 8.28 15.33 -12.26
CA GLY A 28 8.35 15.86 -10.91
C GLY A 28 9.00 14.93 -9.92
N ASN A 29 8.52 14.98 -8.68
CA ASN A 29 9.08 14.21 -7.58
C ASN A 29 8.12 13.10 -7.17
N ILE A 30 8.68 11.96 -6.78
CA ILE A 30 7.94 10.88 -6.14
C ILE A 30 8.54 10.54 -4.79
N GLN A 31 7.77 9.87 -3.96
CA GLN A 31 8.26 9.24 -2.75
C GLN A 31 7.94 7.75 -2.84
N VAL A 32 8.92 6.90 -2.66
CA VAL A 32 8.69 5.46 -2.48
C VAL A 32 9.15 5.09 -1.10
N ASP A 33 8.23 4.49 -0.34
CA ASP A 33 8.38 4.36 1.09
C ASP A 33 8.75 5.71 1.71
N PHE A 34 9.80 5.78 2.53
CA PHE A 34 10.19 7.00 3.23
C PHE A 34 11.31 7.77 2.53
N GLU A 35 11.55 7.48 1.26
CA GLU A 35 12.64 8.05 0.46
C GLU A 35 12.06 8.87 -0.70
N ASN A 36 12.54 10.10 -0.85
CA ASN A 36 12.14 11.01 -1.93
C ASN A 36 13.09 10.85 -3.11
N TYR A 37 12.51 10.90 -4.30
CA TYR A 37 13.22 10.83 -5.56
C TYR A 37 12.78 11.97 -6.46
N PHE A 38 13.77 12.58 -7.12
CA PHE A 38 13.61 13.79 -7.90
C PHE A 38 13.76 13.48 -9.39
N ASP A 39 13.33 14.42 -10.23
CA ASP A 39 13.49 14.36 -11.69
C ASP A 39 12.87 13.09 -12.32
N TRP A 40 11.68 12.71 -11.84
CA TRP A 40 10.90 11.62 -12.39
C TRP A 40 10.11 12.07 -13.60
N GLU A 41 10.57 11.64 -14.77
CA GLU A 41 9.95 11.84 -16.08
C GLU A 41 10.42 10.69 -16.97
N ASN A 42 9.56 10.14 -17.84
CA ASN A 42 9.91 9.05 -18.78
C ASN A 42 10.64 7.87 -18.13
N LYS A 43 10.25 7.55 -16.89
CA LYS A 43 10.85 6.48 -16.07
C LYS A 43 9.80 5.46 -15.68
N ALA A 44 10.24 4.23 -15.46
CA ALA A 44 9.42 3.18 -14.85
C ALA A 44 10.09 2.56 -13.63
N ILE A 45 9.26 2.05 -12.74
CA ILE A 45 9.68 1.48 -11.46
C ILE A 45 8.88 0.27 -11.10
N TYR A 46 9.61 -0.76 -10.70
CA TYR A 46 9.05 -1.94 -10.10
C TYR A 46 8.89 -1.72 -8.60
N LEU A 47 7.78 -2.19 -8.05
CA LEU A 47 7.49 -2.10 -6.62
C LEU A 47 7.04 -3.47 -6.13
N GLU A 48 7.59 -3.88 -4.99
CA GLU A 48 7.23 -5.09 -4.27
C GLU A 48 5.96 -4.86 -3.43
N LYS A 49 5.26 -5.97 -3.15
CA LYS A 49 4.12 -5.97 -2.23
C LYS A 49 4.53 -5.38 -0.87
N GLY A 50 3.69 -4.49 -0.34
CA GLY A 50 3.90 -3.83 0.94
C GLY A 50 4.68 -2.50 0.85
N GLN A 51 5.23 -2.15 -0.32
CA GLN A 51 5.73 -0.79 -0.55
C GLN A 51 4.57 0.19 -0.77
N TYR A 52 4.85 1.48 -0.64
CA TYR A 52 3.95 2.53 -1.11
C TYR A 52 4.68 3.53 -2.00
N ILE A 53 3.91 4.21 -2.84
CA ILE A 53 4.36 5.35 -3.63
C ILE A 53 3.45 6.56 -3.41
N LYS A 54 4.03 7.76 -3.36
CA LYS A 54 3.33 9.04 -3.48
C LYS A 54 3.88 9.82 -4.66
N PHE A 55 3.02 10.61 -5.26
CA PHE A 55 3.39 11.58 -6.29
C PHE A 55 3.35 12.95 -5.64
N LEU A 56 4.48 13.66 -5.68
CA LEU A 56 4.69 14.92 -4.97
C LEU A 56 4.63 16.13 -5.93
N SER A 57 4.13 15.92 -7.14
CA SER A 57 4.02 16.93 -8.19
C SER A 57 2.73 16.69 -8.96
N GLU A 58 2.21 17.77 -9.56
CA GLU A 58 1.00 17.73 -10.37
C GLU A 58 1.31 17.13 -11.76
N ASP A 59 0.25 16.80 -12.52
CA ASP A 59 0.30 16.43 -13.94
C ASP A 59 0.93 15.08 -14.32
N PHE A 60 1.19 14.20 -13.36
CA PHE A 60 1.58 12.84 -13.71
C PHE A 60 0.43 12.10 -14.41
N VAL A 61 0.75 11.46 -15.54
CA VAL A 61 -0.10 10.42 -16.14
C VAL A 61 0.66 9.12 -16.07
N VAL A 62 0.10 8.17 -15.34
CA VAL A 62 0.81 6.96 -14.95
C VAL A 62 0.13 5.73 -15.53
N ARG A 63 0.93 4.80 -16.05
CA ARG A 63 0.47 3.43 -16.30
C ARG A 63 0.86 2.56 -15.12
N LYS A 64 -0.11 1.86 -14.55
CA LYS A 64 0.09 0.85 -13.52
C LYS A 64 -0.14 -0.53 -14.12
N ILE A 65 0.87 -1.39 -14.06
CA ILE A 65 0.80 -2.78 -14.52
C ILE A 65 0.97 -3.66 -13.29
N GLU A 66 -0.10 -4.35 -12.90
CA GLU A 66 -0.11 -5.30 -11.79
C GLU A 66 0.08 -6.71 -12.34
N PHE A 67 0.98 -7.47 -11.72
CA PHE A 67 1.29 -8.83 -12.13
C PHE A 67 0.62 -9.82 -11.16
N PRO A 68 -0.49 -10.47 -11.56
CA PRO A 68 -1.28 -11.31 -10.66
C PRO A 68 -0.64 -12.68 -10.41
N ASP A 69 0.16 -13.19 -11.34
CA ASP A 69 0.85 -14.47 -11.20
C ASP A 69 2.22 -14.26 -10.56
N GLU A 70 2.36 -14.65 -9.30
CA GLU A 70 3.63 -14.51 -8.57
C GLU A 70 4.70 -15.51 -9.04
N THR A 71 4.32 -16.58 -9.74
CA THR A 71 5.24 -17.68 -10.07
C THR A 71 6.35 -17.24 -11.02
N MET A 72 6.05 -16.31 -11.93
CA MET A 72 7.04 -15.75 -12.86
C MET A 72 8.14 -14.97 -12.12
N PHE A 73 7.85 -14.39 -10.95
CA PHE A 73 8.84 -13.67 -10.13
C PHE A 73 9.72 -14.60 -9.30
N ARG A 74 9.52 -15.92 -9.39
CA ARG A 74 10.52 -16.89 -8.89
C ARG A 74 11.68 -17.07 -9.86
N ASN A 75 11.52 -16.65 -11.12
CA ASN A 75 12.60 -16.71 -12.09
C ASN A 75 13.76 -15.78 -11.67
N LYS A 76 14.98 -16.32 -11.73
CA LYS A 76 16.20 -15.63 -11.29
C LYS A 76 16.50 -14.34 -12.03
N ASP A 77 16.12 -14.22 -13.31
CA ASP A 77 16.33 -13.02 -14.10
C ASP A 77 15.21 -11.99 -13.90
N VAL A 78 13.99 -12.43 -13.64
CA VAL A 78 12.82 -11.53 -13.46
C VAL A 78 12.79 -10.93 -12.06
N ARG A 79 13.09 -11.74 -11.03
CA ARG A 79 13.05 -11.32 -9.62
C ARG A 79 13.97 -10.13 -9.32
N VAL A 80 15.01 -9.92 -10.13
CA VAL A 80 15.97 -8.82 -9.96
C VAL A 80 15.31 -7.45 -10.05
N LEU A 81 14.23 -7.34 -10.82
CA LEU A 81 13.52 -6.09 -11.08
C LEU A 81 12.91 -5.50 -9.81
N PHE A 82 12.50 -6.35 -8.89
CA PHE A 82 11.80 -5.98 -7.67
C PHE A 82 12.73 -5.86 -6.47
N LYS A 83 13.94 -6.41 -6.59
CA LYS A 83 14.88 -6.55 -5.50
C LYS A 83 15.73 -5.28 -5.31
N HIS A 84 15.12 -4.21 -4.79
CA HIS A 84 15.82 -2.98 -4.44
C HIS A 84 16.71 -3.15 -3.20
N LEU A 85 18.03 -3.03 -3.34
CA LEU A 85 18.96 -3.26 -2.24
C LEU A 85 19.53 -1.98 -1.60
N ILE A 86 19.79 -0.93 -2.39
CA ILE A 86 20.42 0.30 -1.91
C ILE A 86 19.63 1.54 -2.30
N SER A 87 19.11 1.56 -3.52
CA SER A 87 18.34 2.66 -4.10
C SER A 87 17.16 2.08 -4.87
N LEU A 88 16.20 2.95 -5.24
CA LEU A 88 15.24 2.59 -6.27
C LEU A 88 15.97 2.18 -7.54
N GLY A 89 15.63 0.98 -7.99
CA GLY A 89 15.91 0.56 -9.34
C GLY A 89 14.82 1.11 -10.24
N TYR A 90 15.19 1.93 -11.20
CA TYR A 90 14.26 2.46 -12.18
C TYR A 90 14.81 2.25 -13.58
N ILE A 91 13.90 2.19 -14.52
CA ILE A 91 14.17 2.13 -15.94
C ILE A 91 14.06 3.56 -16.47
N ASP A 92 15.12 4.05 -17.10
CA ASP A 92 15.11 5.31 -17.83
C ASP A 92 14.94 5.03 -19.33
N PHE A 93 13.84 5.50 -19.92
CA PHE A 93 13.58 5.27 -21.34
C PHE A 93 14.28 6.27 -22.26
N ALA A 94 14.79 7.39 -21.73
CA ALA A 94 15.60 8.30 -22.51
C ALA A 94 16.98 7.71 -22.81
N GLU A 95 17.49 6.86 -21.91
CA GLU A 95 18.81 6.23 -22.04
C GLU A 95 18.80 4.93 -22.87
N CYS A 96 17.62 4.49 -23.38
CA CYS A 96 17.49 3.27 -24.19
C CYS A 96 16.57 3.48 -25.41
N SER A 97 17.16 3.77 -26.58
CA SER A 97 16.43 3.97 -27.84
C SER A 97 15.62 2.75 -28.28
N ASP A 98 16.16 1.54 -28.07
CA ASP A 98 15.51 0.28 -28.43
C ASP A 98 14.30 -0.01 -27.53
N CYS A 99 14.37 0.38 -26.24
CA CYS A 99 13.29 0.24 -25.28
C CYS A 99 12.13 1.18 -25.64
N LYS A 100 12.44 2.43 -26.03
CA LYS A 100 11.45 3.42 -26.46
C LYS A 100 10.68 2.94 -27.70
N SER A 101 11.38 2.46 -28.73
CA SER A 101 10.74 1.94 -29.95
C SER A 101 9.88 0.70 -29.72
N PHE A 102 10.18 -0.11 -28.70
CA PHE A 102 9.42 -1.32 -28.42
C PHE A 102 8.18 -1.04 -27.59
N LEU A 103 8.29 -0.19 -26.56
CA LEU A 103 7.13 0.22 -25.78
C LEU A 103 6.12 0.97 -26.63
N ASP A 104 6.55 1.85 -27.55
CA ASP A 104 5.62 2.51 -28.47
C ASP A 104 4.76 1.51 -29.28
N LYS A 105 5.29 0.30 -29.55
CA LYS A 105 4.57 -0.79 -30.22
C LYS A 105 3.76 -1.67 -29.27
N SER A 106 4.21 -1.84 -28.03
CA SER A 106 3.53 -2.61 -26.98
C SER A 106 2.71 -1.75 -26.01
N ILE A 107 2.51 -0.47 -26.31
CA ILE A 107 1.83 0.53 -25.46
C ILE A 107 0.40 0.10 -25.09
N PHE A 108 -0.22 -0.76 -25.89
CA PHE A 108 -1.53 -1.37 -25.63
C PHE A 108 -1.49 -2.91 -25.66
N SER A 109 -0.30 -3.51 -25.63
CA SER A 109 -0.15 -4.96 -25.50
C SER A 109 -0.55 -5.38 -24.08
N GLU A 110 -1.48 -6.33 -23.98
CA GLU A 110 -1.78 -7.00 -22.71
C GLU A 110 -0.67 -8.02 -22.33
N ASP A 111 0.33 -8.24 -23.20
CA ASP A 111 1.40 -9.19 -22.97
C ASP A 111 2.45 -8.63 -22.00
N THR A 112 2.29 -8.97 -20.73
CA THR A 112 3.19 -8.59 -19.64
C THR A 112 4.55 -9.30 -19.71
N GLN A 113 4.70 -10.39 -20.46
CA GLN A 113 5.96 -11.14 -20.55
C GLN A 113 7.02 -10.35 -21.32
N GLU A 114 6.65 -9.76 -22.45
CA GLU A 114 7.58 -8.94 -23.25
C GLU A 114 8.14 -7.75 -22.47
N ILE A 115 7.28 -7.10 -21.66
CA ILE A 115 7.66 -5.97 -20.79
C ILE A 115 8.71 -6.42 -19.78
N ILE A 116 8.51 -7.58 -19.17
CA ILE A 116 9.44 -8.15 -18.19
C ILE A 116 10.78 -8.51 -18.82
N ASP A 117 10.78 -9.13 -20.00
CA ASP A 117 12.00 -9.55 -20.68
C ASP A 117 12.90 -8.36 -21.03
N ILE A 118 12.31 -7.28 -21.57
CA ILE A 118 13.04 -6.06 -21.94
C ILE A 118 13.57 -5.36 -20.70
N SER A 119 12.71 -5.22 -19.70
CA SER A 119 13.07 -4.57 -18.44
C SER A 119 14.20 -5.30 -17.71
N SER A 120 14.16 -6.64 -17.70
CA SER A 120 15.24 -7.46 -17.14
C SER A 120 16.56 -7.21 -17.88
N LYS A 121 16.54 -7.18 -19.21
CA LYS A 121 17.73 -6.88 -20.02
C LYS A 121 18.27 -5.48 -19.74
N GLN A 122 17.41 -4.48 -19.66
CA GLN A 122 17.81 -3.10 -19.39
C GLN A 122 18.43 -2.95 -18.00
N TRP A 123 17.87 -3.59 -16.98
CA TRP A 123 18.44 -3.58 -15.64
C TRP A 123 19.87 -4.13 -15.62
N TYR A 124 20.10 -5.26 -16.28
CA TYR A 124 21.44 -5.82 -16.42
C TYR A 124 22.38 -4.93 -17.24
N TRP A 125 21.86 -4.18 -18.21
CA TRP A 125 22.63 -3.21 -18.98
C TRP A 125 23.05 -1.99 -18.15
N GLN A 126 22.15 -1.43 -17.35
CA GLN A 126 22.46 -0.34 -16.42
C GLN A 126 23.55 -0.74 -15.42
N ASN A 127 23.59 -2.03 -15.06
CA ASN A 127 24.58 -2.65 -14.19
C ASN A 127 24.99 -1.77 -12.99
N PRO A 128 24.05 -1.31 -12.14
CA PRO A 128 24.34 -0.32 -11.09
C PRO A 128 25.37 -0.78 -10.06
N PHE A 129 25.62 -2.10 -9.95
CA PHE A 129 26.58 -2.67 -9.00
C PHE A 129 27.90 -3.08 -9.66
N GLN A 130 28.06 -2.84 -10.96
CA GLN A 130 29.20 -3.31 -11.75
C GLN A 130 29.49 -4.79 -11.51
N ALA A 131 28.43 -5.59 -11.49
CA ALA A 131 28.42 -7.02 -11.17
C ALA A 131 28.26 -7.85 -12.45
N SER A 132 28.86 -9.04 -12.46
CA SER A 132 28.53 -10.05 -13.46
C SER A 132 27.14 -10.63 -13.20
N ARG A 133 26.56 -11.36 -14.18
CA ARG A 133 25.26 -12.01 -13.99
C ARG A 133 25.25 -12.98 -12.81
N SER A 134 26.33 -13.74 -12.58
CA SER A 134 26.42 -14.65 -11.43
C SER A 134 26.56 -13.89 -10.11
N GLU A 135 27.32 -12.80 -10.09
CA GLU A 135 27.43 -11.92 -8.92
C GLU A 135 26.07 -11.28 -8.56
N TYR A 136 25.29 -10.87 -9.56
CA TYR A 136 23.92 -10.40 -9.36
C TYR A 136 23.02 -11.41 -8.69
N GLN A 137 23.09 -12.69 -9.11
CA GLN A 137 22.28 -13.73 -8.49
C GLN A 137 22.59 -13.87 -7.00
N ILE A 138 23.87 -13.84 -6.63
CA ILE A 138 24.30 -13.91 -5.22
C ILE A 138 23.81 -12.68 -4.44
N ILE A 139 23.95 -11.49 -5.01
CA ILE A 139 23.46 -10.24 -4.41
C ILE A 139 21.95 -10.32 -4.11
N PHE A 140 21.16 -10.83 -5.05
CA PHE A 140 19.72 -10.93 -4.92
C PHE A 140 19.25 -12.12 -4.08
N ASP A 141 20.04 -13.20 -4.01
CA ASP A 141 19.84 -14.29 -3.04
C ASP A 141 20.04 -13.75 -1.62
N VAL A 142 21.08 -12.94 -1.38
CA VAL A 142 21.30 -12.27 -0.09
C VAL A 142 20.10 -11.40 0.29
N LYS A 143 19.55 -10.62 -0.66
CA LYS A 143 18.34 -9.81 -0.39
C LYS A 143 17.16 -10.70 0.02
N GLU A 144 16.94 -11.81 -0.67
CA GLU A 144 15.83 -12.73 -0.40
C GLU A 144 15.93 -13.31 1.01
N VAL A 145 17.11 -13.79 1.37
CA VAL A 145 17.36 -14.26 2.74
C VAL A 145 17.10 -13.15 3.75
N ILE A 146 17.49 -11.91 3.47
CA ILE A 146 17.17 -10.79 4.38
C ILE A 146 15.66 -10.52 4.44
N ASP A 147 14.95 -10.53 3.33
CA ASP A 147 13.51 -10.29 3.27
C ASP A 147 12.69 -11.39 3.97
N GLU A 148 13.17 -12.62 3.97
CA GLU A 148 12.54 -13.73 4.69
C GLU A 148 12.91 -13.76 6.17
N GLN A 149 14.17 -13.44 6.49
CA GLN A 149 14.73 -13.63 7.82
C GLN A 149 14.73 -12.36 8.68
N PHE A 150 14.35 -11.20 8.17
CA PHE A 150 14.33 -9.98 8.98
C PHE A 150 13.46 -10.05 10.25
N PRO A 151 12.30 -10.75 10.29
CA PRO A 151 11.53 -10.92 11.52
C PRO A 151 12.22 -11.88 12.49
N ASN A 152 13.07 -12.76 11.98
CA ASN A 152 13.72 -13.78 12.76
C ASN A 152 14.92 -13.20 13.49
N ASN A 153 15.08 -13.61 14.74
CA ASN A 153 16.10 -13.12 15.64
C ASN A 153 17.43 -13.87 15.44
N LEU A 154 17.93 -13.84 14.21
CA LEU A 154 19.18 -14.50 13.84
C LEU A 154 20.38 -13.70 14.33
N SER A 155 21.40 -14.40 14.81
CA SER A 155 22.70 -13.79 15.01
C SER A 155 23.36 -13.49 13.66
N ASN A 156 24.34 -12.58 13.63
CA ASN A 156 25.11 -12.33 12.41
C ASN A 156 25.77 -13.62 11.88
N THR A 157 26.25 -14.48 12.77
CA THR A 157 26.88 -15.75 12.39
C THR A 157 25.89 -16.70 11.73
N ASP A 158 24.66 -16.78 12.23
CA ASP A 158 23.62 -17.63 11.64
C ASP A 158 23.21 -17.12 10.26
N LEU A 159 23.04 -15.80 10.13
CA LEU A 159 22.65 -15.17 8.87
C LEU A 159 23.73 -15.30 7.80
N VAL A 160 25.00 -15.06 8.16
CA VAL A 160 26.13 -15.22 7.24
C VAL A 160 26.29 -16.68 6.83
N LYS A 161 26.11 -17.62 7.76
CA LYS A 161 26.13 -19.05 7.45
C LYS A 161 25.07 -19.40 6.42
N LEU A 162 23.81 -19.03 6.67
CA LEU A 162 22.68 -19.26 5.77
C LEU A 162 22.93 -18.69 4.36
N ILE A 163 23.47 -17.49 4.30
CA ILE A 163 23.81 -16.81 3.04
C ILE A 163 24.97 -17.50 2.29
N ASN A 164 25.95 -18.04 3.00
CA ASN A 164 27.13 -18.67 2.43
C ASN A 164 26.99 -20.20 2.24
N GLU A 165 25.80 -20.79 2.46
CA GLU A 165 25.58 -22.26 2.36
C GLU A 165 25.98 -22.85 1.01
N ASN A 166 25.96 -22.04 -0.06
CA ASN A 166 26.38 -22.43 -1.41
C ASN A 166 27.90 -22.32 -1.67
N GLY A 167 28.72 -22.12 -0.64
CA GLY A 167 30.20 -22.12 -0.73
C GLY A 167 30.81 -20.86 -1.34
N VAL A 168 30.03 -19.81 -1.57
CA VAL A 168 30.50 -18.50 -2.03
C VAL A 168 30.54 -17.54 -0.85
N ASP A 169 31.61 -16.75 -0.73
CA ASP A 169 31.68 -15.65 0.23
C ASP A 169 30.81 -14.47 -0.23
N ALA A 170 29.50 -14.65 -0.09
CA ALA A 170 28.50 -13.66 -0.47
C ALA A 170 28.60 -12.39 0.39
N GLN A 171 29.11 -12.51 1.63
CA GLN A 171 29.42 -11.35 2.47
C GLN A 171 30.49 -10.46 1.83
N ALA A 172 31.62 -11.04 1.41
CA ALA A 172 32.70 -10.28 0.77
C ALA A 172 32.23 -9.68 -0.56
N LEU A 173 31.46 -10.44 -1.36
CA LEU A 173 30.91 -9.95 -2.62
C LEU A 173 29.98 -8.75 -2.40
N VAL A 174 29.02 -8.87 -1.47
CA VAL A 174 28.08 -7.79 -1.17
C VAL A 174 28.83 -6.56 -0.65
N HIS A 175 29.77 -6.74 0.27
CA HIS A 175 30.58 -5.61 0.73
C HIS A 175 31.34 -4.93 -0.42
N LYS A 176 31.92 -5.71 -1.34
CA LYS A 176 32.66 -5.19 -2.50
C LYS A 176 31.77 -4.45 -3.50
N LYS A 177 30.57 -4.97 -3.79
CA LYS A 177 29.70 -4.45 -4.87
C LYS A 177 28.70 -3.39 -4.41
N ILE A 178 28.28 -3.46 -3.15
CA ILE A 178 27.19 -2.64 -2.58
C ILE A 178 27.74 -1.68 -1.51
N GLY A 179 28.93 -1.96 -0.96
CA GLY A 179 29.55 -1.11 0.08
C GLY A 179 28.88 -1.23 1.45
N LEU A 180 27.98 -2.20 1.63
CA LEU A 180 27.26 -2.44 2.88
C LEU A 180 27.51 -3.85 3.40
N SER A 181 27.52 -4.01 4.72
CA SER A 181 27.51 -5.34 5.34
C SER A 181 26.09 -5.93 5.34
N ILE A 182 25.99 -7.26 5.40
CA ILE A 182 24.72 -7.99 5.52
C ILE A 182 23.92 -7.49 6.73
N ASN A 183 24.56 -7.27 7.89
CA ASN A 183 23.89 -6.70 9.07
C ASN A 183 23.30 -5.31 8.82
N LYS A 184 24.00 -4.48 8.05
CA LYS A 184 23.51 -3.14 7.72
C LYS A 184 22.29 -3.22 6.81
N LEU A 185 22.30 -4.14 5.84
CA LEU A 185 21.15 -4.42 4.97
C LEU A 185 19.95 -4.94 5.77
N LEU A 186 20.15 -5.91 6.67
CA LEU A 186 19.13 -6.41 7.59
C LEU A 186 18.56 -5.28 8.47
N SER A 187 19.43 -4.45 9.05
CA SER A 187 19.01 -3.32 9.88
C SER A 187 18.20 -2.30 9.09
N LYS A 188 18.59 -2.01 7.85
CA LYS A 188 17.83 -1.14 6.93
C LYS A 188 16.46 -1.73 6.61
N LYS A 189 16.38 -3.04 6.30
CA LYS A 189 15.10 -3.73 6.06
C LYS A 189 14.19 -3.62 7.27
N ARG A 190 14.67 -4.00 8.46
CA ARG A 190 13.93 -3.86 9.73
C ARG A 190 13.47 -2.43 9.96
N LEU A 191 14.32 -1.44 9.69
CA LEU A 191 13.97 -0.03 9.87
C LEU A 191 12.85 0.41 8.93
N VAL A 192 12.93 0.06 7.64
CA VAL A 192 11.88 0.42 6.66
C VAL A 192 10.55 -0.24 7.04
N GLU A 193 10.55 -1.54 7.33
CA GLU A 193 9.35 -2.26 7.76
C GLU A 193 8.79 -1.70 9.09
N SER A 194 9.67 -1.30 10.00
CA SER A 194 9.29 -0.61 11.24
C SER A 194 8.60 0.71 10.94
N LYS A 195 9.20 1.56 10.10
CA LYS A 195 8.61 2.85 9.70
C LYS A 195 7.24 2.63 9.07
N ARG A 196 7.07 1.64 8.18
CA ARG A 196 5.77 1.29 7.57
C ARG A 196 4.74 0.91 8.63
N LYS A 197 5.06 -0.03 9.52
CA LYS A 197 4.13 -0.45 10.59
C LYS A 197 3.82 0.70 11.56
N ILE A 198 4.79 1.57 11.84
CA ILE A 198 4.58 2.72 12.72
C ILE A 198 3.67 3.76 12.06
N ALA A 199 3.87 4.03 10.77
CA ALA A 199 3.14 5.03 9.99
C ALA A 199 1.71 4.59 9.63
N PHE A 200 1.52 3.31 9.28
CA PHE A 200 0.28 2.84 8.64
C PHE A 200 -0.46 1.76 9.44
N SER A 201 -0.10 1.54 10.70
CA SER A 201 -0.84 0.63 11.58
C SER A 201 -0.95 1.16 13.00
N ASP A 202 -2.00 0.70 13.69
CA ASP A 202 -2.25 1.03 15.10
C ASP A 202 -1.55 0.09 16.08
N LYS A 203 -0.66 -0.79 15.60
CA LYS A 203 0.10 -1.71 16.44
C LYS A 203 0.90 -0.93 17.49
N ASN A 204 1.01 -1.51 18.67
CA ASN A 204 1.78 -0.89 19.73
C ASN A 204 3.30 -0.98 19.41
N ILE A 205 4.08 0.01 19.83
CA ILE A 205 5.52 0.10 19.48
C ILE A 205 6.30 -1.13 19.96
N GLN A 206 5.90 -1.73 21.09
CA GLN A 206 6.54 -2.92 21.62
C GLN A 206 6.28 -4.15 20.74
N GLU A 207 5.04 -4.38 20.32
CA GLU A 207 4.63 -5.42 19.37
C GLU A 207 5.37 -5.27 18.03
N ILE A 208 5.42 -4.04 17.49
CA ILE A 208 6.20 -3.76 16.27
C ILE A 208 7.66 -4.14 16.48
N SER A 209 8.27 -3.82 17.63
CA SER A 209 9.66 -4.19 17.88
C SER A 209 9.90 -5.69 17.85
N PHE A 210 8.98 -6.48 18.41
CA PHE A 210 9.09 -7.93 18.44
C PHE A 210 8.87 -8.55 17.06
N GLU A 211 7.94 -8.03 16.27
CA GLU A 211 7.74 -8.45 14.86
C GLU A 211 8.96 -8.17 13.99
N MET A 212 9.76 -7.16 14.32
CA MET A 212 11.00 -6.83 13.62
C MET A 212 12.21 -7.62 14.12
N GLY A 213 11.99 -8.63 14.97
CA GLY A 213 13.03 -9.54 15.47
C GLY A 213 13.90 -8.99 16.60
N TYR A 214 13.52 -7.86 17.21
CA TYR A 214 14.23 -7.33 18.39
C TYR A 214 13.79 -8.07 19.66
N LYS A 215 14.74 -8.40 20.56
CA LYS A 215 14.44 -8.99 21.88
C LYS A 215 13.92 -7.98 22.89
N ASP A 216 14.22 -6.70 22.66
CA ASP A 216 14.09 -5.63 23.63
C ASP A 216 13.54 -4.37 22.93
N ALA A 217 12.38 -3.93 23.38
CA ALA A 217 11.70 -2.75 22.85
C ALA A 217 12.46 -1.45 23.15
N ALA A 218 13.15 -1.33 24.29
CA ALA A 218 13.98 -0.16 24.60
C ALA A 218 15.20 -0.09 23.67
N TYR A 219 15.82 -1.23 23.36
CA TYR A 219 16.88 -1.30 22.34
C TYR A 219 16.38 -0.85 20.97
N PHE A 220 15.21 -1.35 20.54
CA PHE A 220 14.56 -0.91 19.30
C PHE A 220 14.31 0.60 19.29
N ASN A 221 13.72 1.15 20.35
CA ASN A 221 13.45 2.59 20.46
C ASN A 221 14.73 3.42 20.29
N ARG A 222 15.83 3.02 20.93
CA ARG A 222 17.12 3.69 20.83
C ARG A 222 17.69 3.62 19.41
N ILE A 223 17.69 2.44 18.79
CA ILE A 223 18.18 2.25 17.42
C ILE A 223 17.34 3.08 16.43
N PHE A 224 16.02 3.03 16.56
CA PHE A 224 15.12 3.80 15.73
C PHE A 224 15.41 5.29 15.86
N LYS A 225 15.41 5.84 17.08
CA LYS A 225 15.72 7.25 17.34
C LYS A 225 17.09 7.67 16.80
N ASN A 226 18.12 6.87 17.02
CA ASN A 226 19.46 7.17 16.53
C ASN A 226 19.55 7.18 15.00
N THR A 227 18.67 6.42 14.32
CA THR A 227 18.71 6.30 12.85
C THR A 227 17.75 7.28 12.16
N THR A 228 16.61 7.61 12.77
CA THR A 228 15.58 8.48 12.18
C THR A 228 15.55 9.89 12.76
N GLY A 229 16.22 10.13 13.89
CA GLY A 229 16.21 11.40 14.63
C GLY A 229 15.05 11.54 15.63
N SER A 230 14.04 10.65 15.60
CA SER A 230 12.88 10.70 16.49
C SER A 230 12.52 9.32 17.02
N THR A 231 11.93 9.23 18.21
CA THR A 231 11.39 7.97 18.72
C THR A 231 10.30 7.41 17.79
N PRO A 232 10.00 6.10 17.83
CA PRO A 232 8.87 5.52 17.11
C PRO A 232 7.55 6.24 17.36
N SER A 233 7.27 6.62 18.61
CA SER A 233 6.05 7.34 18.98
C SER A 233 6.01 8.75 18.38
N GLU A 234 7.11 9.50 18.47
CA GLU A 234 7.24 10.82 17.83
C GLU A 234 7.15 10.71 16.31
N PHE A 235 7.76 9.68 15.72
CA PHE A 235 7.68 9.42 14.28
C PHE A 235 6.23 9.19 13.84
N ARG A 236 5.47 8.36 14.58
CA ARG A 236 4.04 8.16 14.33
C ARG A 236 3.28 9.48 14.39
N MET A 237 3.46 10.24 15.47
CA MET A 237 2.78 11.53 15.65
C MET A 237 3.11 12.49 14.51
N ASN A 238 4.40 12.65 14.17
CA ASN A 238 4.85 13.58 13.14
C ASN A 238 4.44 13.15 11.73
N PHE A 239 4.35 11.83 11.48
CA PHE A 239 3.82 11.32 10.22
C PHE A 239 2.33 11.65 10.07
N ASP A 240 1.57 11.60 11.18
CA ASP A 240 0.12 11.88 11.23
C ASP A 240 -0.25 13.37 11.06
N PHE A 241 0.70 14.32 11.12
CA PHE A 241 0.36 15.74 11.26
C PHE A 241 0.22 16.57 9.98
N LYS A 242 0.51 16.03 8.78
CA LYS A 242 0.39 16.83 7.54
C LYS A 242 -0.10 16.14 6.28
N GLU A 243 -0.28 14.82 6.25
CA GLU A 243 -0.79 14.14 5.06
C GLU A 243 -1.93 13.19 5.42
N ARG A 244 -3.14 13.73 5.29
CA ARG A 244 -4.45 13.05 5.30
C ARG A 244 -4.52 11.84 6.20
N ASP A 245 -4.99 12.09 7.41
CA ASP A 245 -5.83 11.12 8.10
C ASP A 245 -7.03 10.73 7.23
N THR A 246 -6.84 9.77 6.33
CA THR A 246 -7.89 9.26 5.44
C THR A 246 -8.90 8.43 6.20
N PHE A 247 -8.70 8.16 7.50
CA PHE A 247 -9.61 7.39 8.33
C PHE A 247 -11.06 7.79 8.14
N VAL A 248 -11.35 9.11 8.15
CA VAL A 248 -12.70 9.64 7.95
C VAL A 248 -13.20 9.33 6.53
N GLN A 249 -12.36 9.53 5.52
CA GLN A 249 -12.73 9.30 4.12
C GLN A 249 -12.97 7.80 3.85
N ASP A 250 -12.09 6.94 4.35
CA ASP A 250 -12.11 5.49 4.18
C ASP A 250 -13.31 4.88 4.90
N ILE A 251 -13.54 5.25 6.17
CA ILE A 251 -14.68 4.71 6.93
C ILE A 251 -16.02 5.16 6.32
N ILE A 252 -16.13 6.42 5.87
CA ILE A 252 -17.33 6.90 5.19
C ILE A 252 -17.50 6.22 3.82
N GLY A 253 -16.42 5.99 3.07
CA GLY A 253 -16.44 5.26 1.81
C GLY A 253 -16.92 3.83 1.97
N LEU A 254 -16.40 3.10 2.96
CA LEU A 254 -16.84 1.74 3.27
C LEU A 254 -18.31 1.69 3.70
N ILE A 255 -18.77 2.63 4.52
CA ILE A 255 -20.18 2.70 4.93
C ILE A 255 -21.06 2.92 3.69
N LYS A 256 -20.72 3.88 2.83
CA LYS A 256 -21.47 4.11 1.58
C LYS A 256 -21.54 2.86 0.71
N ALA A 257 -20.45 2.12 0.58
CA ALA A 257 -20.39 0.91 -0.23
C ALA A 257 -21.19 -0.27 0.35
N TYR A 258 -21.20 -0.45 1.68
CA TYR A 258 -21.66 -1.70 2.29
C TYR A 258 -22.85 -1.57 3.27
N HIS A 259 -23.37 -0.36 3.54
CA HIS A 259 -24.42 -0.15 4.56
C HIS A 259 -25.70 -0.97 4.36
N ALA A 260 -26.04 -1.35 3.12
CA ALA A 260 -27.22 -2.16 2.82
C ALA A 260 -27.04 -3.63 3.23
N GLU A 261 -25.84 -4.18 3.05
CA GLU A 261 -25.54 -5.61 3.24
C GLU A 261 -24.91 -5.90 4.61
N GLN A 262 -24.14 -4.96 5.17
CA GLN A 262 -23.29 -5.19 6.33
C GLN A 262 -23.50 -4.15 7.43
N ARG A 263 -23.83 -4.63 8.63
CA ARG A 263 -24.16 -3.81 9.81
C ARG A 263 -23.27 -4.10 11.03
N SER A 264 -22.44 -5.13 10.97
CA SER A 264 -21.56 -5.53 12.07
C SER A 264 -20.33 -4.61 12.14
N LEU A 265 -19.89 -4.27 13.34
CA LEU A 265 -18.68 -3.44 13.50
C LEU A 265 -17.44 -4.24 13.12
N GLU A 266 -17.48 -5.55 13.31
CA GLU A 266 -16.46 -6.53 12.97
C GLU A 266 -16.12 -6.47 11.48
N PHE A 267 -17.13 -6.39 10.60
CA PHE A 267 -16.91 -6.28 9.15
C PHE A 267 -16.09 -5.05 8.78
N TYR A 268 -16.48 -3.88 9.29
CA TYR A 268 -15.78 -2.63 9.00
C TYR A 268 -14.40 -2.57 9.67
N ALA A 269 -14.25 -3.18 10.84
CA ALA A 269 -12.98 -3.32 11.53
C ALA A 269 -11.99 -4.14 10.71
N ASP A 270 -12.42 -5.30 10.18
CA ASP A 270 -11.62 -6.13 9.28
C ASP A 270 -11.24 -5.38 8.00
N LYS A 271 -12.19 -4.68 7.35
CA LYS A 271 -11.90 -3.89 6.14
C LYS A 271 -10.92 -2.74 6.37
N MET A 272 -10.92 -2.18 7.57
CA MET A 272 -9.97 -1.14 7.99
C MET A 272 -8.64 -1.71 8.52
N ASN A 273 -8.51 -3.04 8.62
CA ASN A 273 -7.40 -3.74 9.28
C ASN A 273 -7.19 -3.28 10.74
N LEU A 274 -8.28 -3.05 11.47
CA LEU A 274 -8.29 -2.59 12.86
C LEU A 274 -9.02 -3.57 13.77
N ALA A 275 -8.61 -3.62 15.04
CA ALA A 275 -9.46 -4.19 16.07
C ALA A 275 -10.73 -3.32 16.25
N VAL A 276 -11.89 -3.94 16.52
CA VAL A 276 -13.18 -3.25 16.74
C VAL A 276 -13.07 -2.13 17.77
N LYS A 277 -12.31 -2.35 18.85
CA LYS A 277 -12.06 -1.35 19.90
C LYS A 277 -11.31 -0.13 19.36
N THR A 278 -10.32 -0.33 18.49
CA THR A 278 -9.52 0.74 17.88
C THR A 278 -10.34 1.53 16.88
N LEU A 279 -11.09 0.84 16.00
CA LEU A 279 -12.02 1.49 15.07
C LEU A 279 -13.05 2.35 15.81
N SER A 280 -13.65 1.81 16.88
CA SER A 280 -14.63 2.52 17.70
C SER A 280 -14.05 3.77 18.35
N LYS A 281 -12.84 3.66 18.91
CA LYS A 281 -12.12 4.79 19.50
C LYS A 281 -11.83 5.87 18.46
N LYS A 282 -11.20 5.52 17.33
CA LYS A 282 -10.89 6.47 16.25
C LYS A 282 -12.15 7.14 15.69
N THR A 283 -13.24 6.38 15.52
CA THR A 283 -14.53 6.94 15.07
C THR A 283 -15.04 7.99 16.05
N ARG A 284 -14.97 7.71 17.35
CA ARG A 284 -15.40 8.66 18.39
C ARG A 284 -14.51 9.90 18.42
N ASP A 285 -13.20 9.71 18.41
CA ASP A 285 -12.22 10.79 18.56
C ASP A 285 -12.28 11.76 17.36
N LYS A 286 -12.53 11.24 16.14
CA LYS A 286 -12.45 12.02 14.89
C LYS A 286 -13.77 12.54 14.36
N LEU A 287 -14.88 11.80 14.58
CA LEU A 287 -16.21 12.15 14.06
C LEU A 287 -17.20 12.50 15.15
N ASN A 288 -16.78 12.47 16.41
CA ASN A 288 -17.62 12.73 17.58
C ASN A 288 -18.90 11.87 17.63
N THR A 289 -18.86 10.67 17.04
CA THR A 289 -20.03 9.77 16.91
C THR A 289 -19.59 8.30 16.95
N SER A 290 -20.53 7.36 16.95
CA SER A 290 -20.23 5.92 16.84
C SER A 290 -20.38 5.40 15.41
N LEU A 291 -19.68 4.32 15.09
CA LEU A 291 -19.78 3.69 13.78
C LEU A 291 -21.21 3.23 13.47
N GLY A 292 -21.89 2.64 14.46
CA GLY A 292 -23.30 2.26 14.30
C GLY A 292 -24.22 3.46 14.04
N GLN A 293 -23.93 4.65 14.57
CA GLN A 293 -24.70 5.86 14.24
C GLN A 293 -24.44 6.34 12.81
N LEU A 294 -23.20 6.23 12.32
CA LEU A 294 -22.86 6.56 10.94
C LEU A 294 -23.56 5.63 9.94
N ILE A 295 -23.54 4.32 10.17
CA ILE A 295 -24.24 3.34 9.31
C ILE A 295 -25.73 3.64 9.23
N ARG A 296 -26.37 3.94 10.37
CA ARG A 296 -27.79 4.31 10.41
C ARG A 296 -28.06 5.63 9.69
N SER A 297 -27.17 6.61 9.83
CA SER A 297 -27.29 7.90 9.14
C SER A 297 -27.20 7.73 7.62
N GLU A 298 -26.30 6.88 7.15
CA GLU A 298 -26.18 6.56 5.72
C GLU A 298 -27.42 5.82 5.21
N LEU A 299 -27.93 4.81 5.95
CA LEU A 299 -29.20 4.14 5.61
C LEU A 299 -30.35 5.14 5.44
N ILE A 300 -30.49 6.12 6.35
CA ILE A 300 -31.51 7.16 6.25
C ILE A 300 -31.27 8.08 5.06
N SER A 301 -30.02 8.47 4.78
CA SER A 301 -29.64 9.27 3.62
C SER A 301 -30.03 8.57 2.31
N SER A 302 -29.57 7.32 2.13
CA SER A 302 -29.92 6.44 1.02
C SER A 302 -31.43 6.21 0.87
N SER A 303 -32.16 6.14 1.98
CA SER A 303 -33.63 6.03 1.98
C SER A 303 -34.27 7.30 1.43
N LYS A 304 -33.86 8.47 1.91
CA LYS A 304 -34.42 9.76 1.46
C LYS A 304 -34.20 9.99 -0.03
N ILE A 305 -33.00 9.66 -0.54
CA ILE A 305 -32.67 9.76 -1.97
C ILE A 305 -33.64 8.89 -2.80
N ARG A 306 -33.79 7.61 -2.46
CA ARG A 306 -34.69 6.68 -3.18
C ARG A 306 -36.16 7.06 -3.07
N LEU A 307 -36.60 7.53 -1.90
CA LEU A 307 -37.96 8.03 -1.72
C LEU A 307 -38.21 9.25 -2.61
N ALA A 308 -37.22 10.12 -2.77
CA ALA A 308 -37.30 11.27 -3.67
C ALA A 308 -37.31 10.88 -5.16
N GLU A 309 -36.88 9.66 -5.51
CA GLU A 309 -36.95 9.09 -6.86
C GLU A 309 -38.25 8.30 -7.11
N ASP A 310 -39.21 8.38 -6.18
CA ASP A 310 -40.52 7.71 -6.26
C ASP A 310 -40.45 6.17 -6.30
N THR A 311 -39.32 5.59 -5.84
CA THR A 311 -39.15 4.13 -5.74
C THR A 311 -40.18 3.53 -4.77
N PRO A 312 -40.81 2.38 -5.10
CA PRO A 312 -41.76 1.72 -4.22
C PRO A 312 -41.15 1.35 -2.85
N ILE A 313 -41.88 1.62 -1.77
CA ILE A 313 -41.39 1.44 -0.38
C ILE A 313 -40.89 0.02 -0.09
N HIS A 314 -41.59 -0.99 -0.62
CA HIS A 314 -41.19 -2.40 -0.44
C HIS A 314 -39.86 -2.71 -1.13
N GLU A 315 -39.63 -2.12 -2.31
CA GLU A 315 -38.39 -2.28 -3.07
C GLU A 315 -37.21 -1.60 -2.35
N ILE A 316 -37.44 -0.37 -1.83
CA ILE A 316 -36.43 0.34 -1.01
C ILE A 316 -36.04 -0.50 0.20
N ALA A 317 -37.01 -1.12 0.87
CA ALA A 317 -36.74 -1.96 2.04
C ALA A 317 -35.78 -3.11 1.68
N TYR A 318 -36.07 -3.86 0.61
CA TYR A 318 -35.21 -4.97 0.18
C TYR A 318 -33.83 -4.49 -0.28
N GLN A 319 -33.76 -3.40 -1.05
CA GLN A 319 -32.48 -2.83 -1.52
C GLN A 319 -31.58 -2.36 -0.39
N LEU A 320 -32.15 -1.94 0.75
CA LEU A 320 -31.41 -1.52 1.93
C LEU A 320 -31.22 -2.64 2.97
N GLY A 321 -31.49 -3.88 2.57
CA GLY A 321 -31.27 -5.09 3.38
C GLY A 321 -32.25 -5.25 4.54
N PHE A 322 -33.47 -4.72 4.43
CA PHE A 322 -34.56 -5.05 5.34
C PHE A 322 -35.33 -6.26 4.80
N GLU A 323 -35.60 -7.24 5.67
CA GLU A 323 -36.38 -8.44 5.31
C GLU A 323 -37.85 -8.10 5.01
N GLU A 324 -38.38 -7.06 5.65
CA GLU A 324 -39.78 -6.65 5.53
C GLU A 324 -39.93 -5.13 5.42
N ALA A 325 -40.86 -4.69 4.57
CA ALA A 325 -41.19 -3.28 4.38
C ALA A 325 -41.70 -2.59 5.66
N ASN A 326 -42.34 -3.34 6.56
CA ASN A 326 -42.81 -2.84 7.85
C ASN A 326 -41.63 -2.48 8.78
N HIS A 327 -40.58 -3.31 8.81
CA HIS A 327 -39.38 -3.04 9.58
C HIS A 327 -38.66 -1.79 9.08
N PHE A 328 -38.55 -1.63 7.76
CA PHE A 328 -38.04 -0.41 7.14
C PHE A 328 -38.87 0.82 7.52
N SER A 329 -40.20 0.72 7.42
CA SER A 329 -41.10 1.84 7.71
C SER A 329 -41.00 2.31 9.16
N ASN A 330 -40.90 1.37 10.11
CA ASN A 330 -40.69 1.67 11.52
C ASN A 330 -39.32 2.29 11.78
N PHE A 331 -38.27 1.75 11.16
CA PHE A 331 -36.91 2.31 11.23
C PHE A 331 -36.88 3.75 10.72
N PHE A 332 -37.40 4.00 9.51
CA PHE A 332 -37.40 5.33 8.90
C PHE A 332 -38.19 6.34 9.74
N LYS A 333 -39.38 5.95 10.24
CA LYS A 333 -40.20 6.80 11.12
C LYS A 333 -39.48 7.13 12.42
N HIS A 334 -38.79 6.16 13.02
CA HIS A 334 -38.06 6.38 14.26
C HIS A 334 -36.98 7.47 14.12
N TYR A 335 -36.23 7.48 13.02
CA TYR A 335 -35.12 8.42 12.81
C TYR A 335 -35.51 9.73 12.12
N THR A 336 -36.64 9.79 11.40
CA THR A 336 -37.06 10.99 10.66
C THR A 336 -38.31 11.65 11.21
N GLY A 337 -39.04 10.98 12.10
CA GLY A 337 -40.34 11.43 12.63
C GLY A 337 -41.52 11.22 11.68
N LYS A 338 -41.29 10.82 10.42
CA LYS A 338 -42.33 10.64 9.39
C LYS A 338 -42.27 9.24 8.78
N THR A 339 -43.39 8.69 8.34
CA THR A 339 -43.38 7.42 7.59
C THR A 339 -42.78 7.64 6.18
N PRO A 340 -42.22 6.61 5.53
CA PRO A 340 -41.74 6.72 4.15
C PRO A 340 -42.81 7.24 3.19
N THR A 341 -44.06 6.77 3.34
CA THR A 341 -45.21 7.24 2.56
C THR A 341 -45.49 8.73 2.76
N ALA A 342 -45.48 9.21 4.01
CA ALA A 342 -45.68 10.62 4.31
C ALA A 342 -44.57 11.47 3.70
N PHE A 343 -43.32 11.00 3.78
CA PHE A 343 -42.16 11.68 3.19
C PHE A 343 -42.25 11.78 1.65
N GLN A 344 -42.71 10.72 0.97
CA GLN A 344 -42.97 10.75 -0.48
C GLN A 344 -44.09 11.73 -0.84
N SER A 345 -45.19 11.75 -0.08
CA SER A 345 -46.35 12.59 -0.38
C SER A 345 -46.07 14.10 -0.23
N GLU A 346 -45.11 14.50 0.60
CA GLU A 346 -44.74 15.92 0.78
C GLU A 346 -44.04 16.51 -0.45
N LYS A 347 -43.38 15.68 -1.28
CA LYS A 347 -42.80 16.10 -2.57
C LYS A 347 -43.85 16.60 -3.55
N TYR A 348 -45.08 16.10 -3.46
CA TYR A 348 -46.19 16.46 -4.35
C TYR A 348 -47.00 17.67 -3.87
N ASN A 349 -46.70 18.18 -2.67
CA ASN A 349 -47.42 19.29 -2.02
C ASN A 349 -46.55 20.55 -1.83
N SER A 350 -45.32 20.56 -2.35
CA SER A 350 -44.40 21.72 -2.41
C SER A 350 -44.06 22.00 -3.87
#